data_AF-X1MZ05-F1
#
_entry.id   AF-X1MZ05-F1
#
_cell.length_a   1.000
_cell.length_b   1.000
_cell.length_c   1.000
_cell.angle_alpha   90.00
_cell.angle_beta   90.00
_cell.angle_gamma   90.00
#
_symmetry.space_group_name_H-M   'P 1'
#
loop_
_entity.id
_entity.type
_entity.pdbx_description
1 polymer ?
#
loop_
_entity_poly.entity_id
_entity_poly.type
_entity_poly.pdbx_seq_one_letter_code
_entity_poly.pdbx_strand_id
1 'polypeptide(L)'
;MDTQCEIQTAFTFRDDREIRLDFEGGQITSDAGLLPLREFDHRIGFTDSIVACLDDDRHPSYVKHELAELLIQRLYGVIAGYEDQNDAQLLRADGLFQLIAGNDQGEPLASQPSLSRFENSVSATENGALNDLLLESFIAHHHPPIIIIDVDSTDDPAHGQQQ
;
A
#
# COMPACT_ATOMS: atom_id res chain seq x y z
N MET A 1 3.46 -34.69 -14.45
CA MET A 1 3.59 -34.69 -12.99
C MET A 1 2.83 -33.46 -12.55
N ASP A 2 1.60 -33.65 -12.09
CA ASP A 2 0.78 -32.54 -11.63
C ASP A 2 1.25 -32.19 -10.22
N THR A 3 1.80 -30.99 -10.05
CA THR A 3 2.11 -30.46 -8.73
C THR A 3 0.78 -30.16 -8.05
N GLN A 4 0.25 -31.13 -7.29
CA GLN A 4 -0.89 -30.89 -6.41
C GLN A 4 -0.44 -29.94 -5.30
N CYS A 5 -0.87 -28.69 -5.41
CA CYS A 5 -0.62 -27.65 -4.44
C CYS A 5 -1.97 -26.99 -4.15
N GLU A 6 -2.77 -27.61 -3.28
CA GLU A 6 -3.92 -26.93 -2.68
C GLU A 6 -3.41 -26.20 -1.43
N ILE A 7 -2.89 -24.98 -1.62
CA ILE A 7 -2.53 -24.13 -0.47
C ILE A 7 -3.75 -23.26 -0.15
N GLN A 8 -4.60 -23.78 0.72
CA GLN A 8 -5.56 -22.97 1.44
C GLN A 8 -4.79 -22.19 2.52
N THR A 9 -4.85 -20.87 2.47
CA THR A 9 -4.19 -20.02 3.48
C THR A 9 -5.24 -19.23 4.24
N ALA A 10 -5.14 -19.21 5.56
CA ALA A 10 -5.94 -18.33 6.40
C ALA A 10 -5.17 -17.02 6.59
N PHE A 11 -5.71 -15.92 6.07
CA PHE A 11 -5.22 -14.58 6.31
C PHE A 11 -6.25 -13.81 7.12
N THR A 12 -5.82 -13.19 8.22
CA THR A 12 -6.72 -12.50 9.15
C THR A 12 -7.22 -11.16 8.61
N PHE A 13 -6.50 -10.56 7.65
CA PHE A 13 -6.97 -9.34 6.98
C PHE A 13 -8.26 -9.54 6.15
N ARG A 14 -8.66 -10.80 5.91
CA ARG A 14 -9.93 -11.23 5.32
C ARG A 14 -10.50 -12.41 6.10
N ASP A 15 -11.12 -12.13 7.24
CA ASP A 15 -11.78 -13.15 8.08
C ASP A 15 -13.15 -13.59 7.55
N ASP A 16 -13.71 -12.82 6.61
CA ASP A 16 -15.02 -13.07 5.99
C ASP A 16 -14.97 -14.11 4.87
N ARG A 17 -13.77 -14.46 4.36
CA ARG A 17 -13.60 -15.35 3.20
C ARG A 17 -12.35 -16.20 3.28
N GLU A 18 -12.40 -17.33 2.59
CA GLU A 18 -11.27 -18.21 2.39
C GLU A 18 -10.46 -17.79 1.15
N ILE A 19 -9.14 -17.67 1.29
CA ILE A 19 -8.23 -17.39 0.17
C ILE A 19 -7.54 -18.69 -0.24
N ARG A 20 -7.78 -19.12 -1.49
CA ARG A 20 -7.18 -20.32 -2.10
C ARG A 20 -6.21 -19.92 -3.19
N LEU A 21 -5.04 -20.57 -3.18
CA LEU A 21 -4.05 -20.48 -4.24
C LEU A 21 -3.99 -21.85 -4.92
N ASP A 22 -4.25 -21.88 -6.22
CA ASP A 22 -4.17 -23.07 -7.05
C ASP A 22 -3.44 -22.78 -8.36
N PHE A 23 -3.29 -23.83 -9.18
CA PHE A 23 -2.68 -23.76 -10.50
C PHE A 23 -3.69 -24.09 -11.62
N GLU A 24 -4.99 -24.10 -11.32
CA GLU A 24 -6.05 -24.49 -12.27
C GLU A 24 -6.44 -23.37 -13.24
N GLY A 25 -5.89 -22.15 -13.02
CA GLY A 25 -6.18 -20.97 -13.82
C GLY A 25 -7.45 -20.25 -13.35
N GLY A 26 -7.79 -19.13 -14.00
CA GLY A 26 -8.88 -18.24 -13.56
C GLY A 26 -8.37 -16.81 -13.41
N GLN A 27 -8.50 -16.25 -12.20
CA GLN A 27 -7.84 -15.00 -11.83
C GLN A 27 -6.35 -15.30 -11.59
N ILE A 28 -5.51 -14.90 -12.54
CA ILE A 28 -4.06 -15.15 -12.49
C ILE A 28 -3.36 -13.85 -12.12
N THR A 29 -2.43 -13.93 -11.18
CA THR A 29 -1.61 -12.81 -10.74
C THR A 29 -0.14 -13.22 -10.63
N SER A 30 0.78 -12.30 -10.93
CA SER A 30 2.23 -12.45 -10.67
C SER A 30 2.62 -12.08 -9.24
N ASP A 31 1.69 -11.46 -8.51
CA ASP A 31 2.02 -10.68 -7.31
C ASP A 31 1.56 -11.36 -6.02
N ALA A 32 1.25 -12.66 -6.06
CA ALA A 32 0.75 -13.42 -4.91
C ALA A 32 1.62 -13.32 -3.63
N GLY A 33 2.90 -12.96 -3.78
CA GLY A 33 3.80 -12.63 -2.67
C GLY A 33 3.36 -11.43 -1.81
N LEU A 34 2.41 -10.61 -2.28
CA LEU A 34 1.84 -9.50 -1.51
C LEU A 34 0.89 -9.96 -0.39
N LEU A 35 0.33 -11.18 -0.48
CA LEU A 35 -0.58 -11.72 0.55
C LEU A 35 0.05 -11.81 1.96
N PRO A 36 1.22 -12.45 2.14
CA PRO A 36 1.86 -12.48 3.46
C PRO A 36 2.29 -11.08 3.93
N LEU A 37 2.59 -10.15 3.03
CA LEU A 37 2.88 -8.77 3.40
C LEU A 37 1.63 -8.04 3.89
N ARG A 38 0.48 -8.28 3.23
CA ARG A 38 -0.82 -7.75 3.66
C ARG A 38 -1.24 -8.25 5.02
N GLU A 39 -1.01 -9.53 5.29
CA GLU A 39 -1.20 -10.10 6.62
C GLU A 39 -0.29 -9.44 7.67
N PHE A 40 0.99 -9.24 7.34
CA PHE A 40 1.91 -8.58 8.25
C PHE A 40 1.47 -7.14 8.57
N ASP A 41 1.19 -6.35 7.53
CA ASP A 41 0.66 -4.98 7.62
C ASP A 41 -0.62 -4.92 8.46
N HIS A 42 -1.60 -5.79 8.20
CA HIS A 42 -2.82 -5.85 9.00
C HIS A 42 -2.55 -6.15 10.48
N ARG A 43 -1.64 -7.09 10.77
CA ARG A 43 -1.29 -7.46 12.15
C ARG A 43 -0.59 -6.35 12.93
N ILE A 44 0.15 -5.48 12.26
CA ILE A 44 0.81 -4.33 12.89
C ILE A 44 0.00 -3.03 12.78
N GLY A 45 -1.10 -3.03 12.02
CA GLY A 45 -1.99 -1.88 11.82
C GLY A 45 -1.31 -0.71 11.10
N PHE A 46 -0.35 -0.97 10.20
CA PHE A 46 0.49 0.08 9.63
C PHE A 46 -0.29 0.98 8.65
N THR A 47 -0.97 0.38 7.68
CA THR A 47 -1.83 1.13 6.74
C THR A 47 -2.97 1.87 7.44
N ASP A 48 -3.58 1.28 8.47
CA ASP A 48 -4.61 1.95 9.28
C ASP A 48 -4.05 3.18 10.02
N SER A 49 -2.82 3.07 10.54
CA SER A 49 -2.14 4.18 11.20
C SER A 49 -1.79 5.31 10.22
N ILE A 50 -1.40 4.97 8.99
CA ILE A 50 -1.18 5.98 7.92
C ILE A 50 -2.50 6.69 7.61
N VAL A 51 -3.60 5.95 7.41
CA VAL A 51 -4.91 6.56 7.12
C VAL A 51 -5.34 7.50 8.25
N ALA A 52 -5.07 7.16 9.51
CA ALA A 52 -5.38 8.01 10.66
C ALA A 52 -4.60 9.34 10.68
N CYS A 53 -3.49 9.44 9.94
CA CYS A 53 -2.73 10.68 9.77
C CYS A 53 -3.27 11.57 8.64
N LEU A 54 -4.20 11.08 7.81
CA LEU A 54 -4.71 11.78 6.63
C LEU A 54 -6.11 12.35 6.88
N ASP A 55 -6.38 13.52 6.32
CA ASP A 55 -7.70 14.15 6.30
C ASP A 55 -8.35 13.99 4.92
N ASP A 56 -9.60 13.51 4.90
CA ASP A 56 -10.37 13.39 3.66
C ASP A 56 -11.27 14.61 3.47
N ASP A 57 -10.76 15.62 2.75
CA ASP A 57 -11.49 16.85 2.45
C ASP A 57 -12.54 16.69 1.33
N ARG A 58 -12.61 15.50 0.71
CA ARG A 58 -13.54 15.23 -0.38
C ARG A 58 -14.97 15.21 0.14
N HIS A 59 -15.88 15.81 -0.62
CA HIS A 59 -17.29 15.76 -0.26
C HIS A 59 -17.80 14.30 -0.27
N PRO A 60 -18.39 13.79 0.84
CA PRO A 60 -18.70 12.36 0.99
C PRO A 60 -19.57 11.77 -0.12
N SER A 61 -20.49 12.54 -0.70
CA SER A 61 -21.35 12.07 -1.80
C SER A 61 -20.61 11.78 -3.12
N TYR A 62 -19.35 12.19 -3.24
CA TYR A 62 -18.51 11.95 -4.42
C TYR A 62 -17.41 10.93 -4.16
N VAL A 63 -17.32 10.40 -2.93
CA VAL A 63 -16.33 9.37 -2.57
C VAL A 63 -16.82 8.03 -3.13
N LYS A 64 -16.07 7.50 -4.10
CA LYS A 64 -16.24 6.13 -4.60
C LYS A 64 -15.24 5.16 -3.95
N HIS A 65 -14.05 5.66 -3.63
CA HIS A 65 -12.93 4.90 -3.10
C HIS A 65 -12.49 5.54 -1.78
N GLU A 66 -12.62 4.78 -0.69
CA GLU A 66 -12.19 5.17 0.65
C GLU A 66 -10.67 5.44 0.69
N LEU A 67 -10.21 6.28 1.62
CA LEU A 67 -8.78 6.59 1.76
C LEU A 67 -7.94 5.32 1.97
N ALA A 68 -8.40 4.38 2.79
CA ALA A 68 -7.71 3.12 3.03
C ALA A 68 -7.54 2.30 1.74
N GLU A 69 -8.56 2.24 0.89
CA GLU A 69 -8.50 1.53 -0.39
C GLU A 69 -7.48 2.18 -1.33
N LEU A 70 -7.51 3.51 -1.44
CA LEU A 70 -6.56 4.29 -2.26
C LEU A 70 -5.12 4.11 -1.78
N LEU A 71 -4.91 4.19 -0.46
CA LEU A 71 -3.60 4.01 0.15
C LEU A 71 -3.08 2.59 -0.08
N ILE A 72 -3.88 1.57 0.21
CA ILE A 72 -3.45 0.17 0.05
C ILE A 72 -3.16 -0.12 -1.42
N GLN A 73 -4.06 0.25 -2.34
CA GLN A 73 -3.82 0.08 -3.77
C GLN A 73 -2.48 0.71 -4.17
N ARG A 74 -2.21 1.92 -3.69
CA ARG A 74 -1.00 2.63 -4.06
C ARG A 74 0.27 2.05 -3.43
N LEU A 75 0.27 1.85 -2.12
CA LEU A 75 1.41 1.34 -1.36
C LEU A 75 1.85 -0.02 -1.90
N TYR A 76 0.89 -0.92 -2.16
CA TYR A 76 1.19 -2.26 -2.68
C TYR A 76 1.61 -2.23 -4.15
N GLY A 77 1.13 -1.25 -4.92
CA GLY A 77 1.66 -0.98 -6.26
C GLY A 77 3.15 -0.63 -6.22
N VAL A 78 3.55 0.27 -5.32
CA VAL A 78 4.99 0.62 -5.15
C VAL A 78 5.80 -0.59 -4.71
N ILE A 79 5.31 -1.37 -3.74
CA ILE A 79 6.01 -2.57 -3.25
C ILE A 79 6.21 -3.60 -4.38
N ALA A 80 5.23 -3.76 -5.26
CA ALA A 80 5.31 -4.68 -6.39
C ALA A 80 6.12 -4.14 -7.59
N GLY A 81 6.64 -2.91 -7.52
CA GLY A 81 7.45 -2.32 -8.60
C GLY A 81 6.64 -1.58 -9.67
N TYR A 82 5.45 -1.09 -9.31
CA TYR A 82 4.56 -0.27 -10.15
C TYR A 82 4.58 1.20 -9.69
N GLU A 83 5.77 1.76 -9.43
CA GLU A 83 5.93 3.09 -8.85
C GLU A 83 5.50 4.24 -9.79
N ASP A 84 5.46 4.06 -11.11
CA ASP A 84 5.09 5.12 -12.05
C ASP A 84 3.57 5.26 -12.29
N GLN A 85 2.78 4.35 -11.68
CA GLN A 85 1.32 4.25 -11.78
C GLN A 85 0.76 3.95 -13.18
N ASN A 86 1.58 3.67 -14.21
CA ASN A 86 1.07 3.44 -15.56
C ASN A 86 0.19 2.17 -15.63
N ASP A 87 0.51 1.17 -14.80
CA ASP A 87 -0.15 -0.13 -14.70
C ASP A 87 -1.40 -0.08 -13.82
N ALA A 88 -1.64 1.02 -13.09
CA ALA A 88 -2.81 1.14 -12.21
C ALA A 88 -4.15 0.96 -12.95
N GLN A 89 -4.19 1.29 -14.25
CA GLN A 89 -5.38 1.08 -15.07
C GLN A 89 -5.65 -0.41 -15.38
N LEU A 90 -4.61 -1.25 -15.40
CA LEU A 90 -4.75 -2.70 -15.54
C LEU A 90 -4.98 -3.35 -14.16
N LEU A 91 -4.14 -3.00 -13.18
CA LEU A 91 -4.14 -3.57 -11.82
C LEU A 91 -5.44 -3.29 -11.05
N ARG A 92 -6.20 -2.25 -11.42
CA ARG A 92 -7.50 -2.00 -10.77
C ARG A 92 -8.52 -3.14 -10.93
N ALA A 93 -8.31 -4.02 -11.91
CA ALA A 93 -9.13 -5.21 -12.14
C ALA A 93 -8.39 -6.51 -11.81
N ASP A 94 -7.16 -6.42 -11.29
CA ASP A 94 -6.43 -7.60 -10.80
C ASP A 94 -7.09 -8.08 -9.50
N GLY A 95 -7.41 -9.37 -9.45
CA GLY A 95 -8.14 -9.97 -8.34
C GLY A 95 -7.37 -9.93 -7.02
N LEU A 96 -6.03 -10.00 -7.06
CA LEU A 96 -5.22 -9.89 -5.86
C LEU A 96 -5.20 -8.45 -5.34
N PHE A 97 -5.02 -7.45 -6.22
CA PHE A 97 -5.08 -6.05 -5.81
C PHE A 97 -6.44 -5.69 -5.21
N GLN A 98 -7.53 -6.17 -5.80
CA GLN A 98 -8.89 -6.03 -5.25
C GLN A 98 -9.01 -6.69 -3.87
N LEU A 99 -8.46 -7.91 -3.73
CA LEU A 99 -8.49 -8.68 -2.48
C LEU A 99 -7.76 -7.97 -1.34
N ILE A 100 -6.52 -7.51 -1.56
CA ILE A 100 -5.71 -6.84 -0.52
C ILE A 100 -6.28 -5.48 -0.12
N ALA A 101 -6.90 -4.76 -1.06
CA ALA A 101 -7.55 -3.48 -0.82
C ALA A 101 -8.93 -3.62 -0.15
N GLY A 102 -9.45 -4.85 0.03
CA GLY A 102 -10.76 -5.09 0.65
C GLY A 102 -11.96 -4.83 -0.26
N ASN A 103 -11.74 -4.74 -1.57
CA ASN A 103 -12.77 -4.47 -2.58
C ASN A 103 -12.86 -5.61 -3.61
N ASP A 104 -13.22 -6.80 -3.13
CA ASP A 104 -13.37 -8.00 -3.94
C ASP A 104 -14.81 -8.20 -4.46
N GLN A 105 -15.63 -7.15 -4.45
CA GLN A 105 -17.02 -7.20 -4.90
C GLN A 105 -17.20 -7.02 -6.42
N GLY A 106 -16.10 -7.01 -7.17
CA GLY A 106 -16.11 -6.90 -8.63
C GLY A 106 -16.12 -5.46 -9.16
N GLU A 107 -16.14 -4.45 -8.27
CA GLU A 107 -15.90 -3.08 -8.69
C GLU A 107 -14.40 -2.85 -8.92
N PRO A 108 -14.01 -2.21 -10.03
CA PRO A 108 -12.61 -1.88 -10.25
C PRO A 108 -12.13 -0.88 -9.20
N LEU A 109 -10.90 -1.07 -8.70
CA LEU A 109 -10.23 -0.11 -7.83
C LEU A 109 -10.05 1.26 -8.51
N ALA A 110 -9.45 2.22 -7.81
CA ALA A 110 -9.27 3.55 -8.32
C ALA A 110 -8.44 3.56 -9.63
N SER A 111 -8.81 4.48 -10.52
CA SER A 111 -8.05 4.73 -11.75
C SER A 111 -6.75 5.49 -11.45
N GLN A 112 -5.80 5.44 -12.37
CA GLN A 112 -4.54 6.20 -12.26
C GLN A 112 -4.77 7.69 -11.92
N PRO A 113 -5.68 8.45 -12.58
CA PRO A 113 -5.90 9.85 -12.22
C PRO A 113 -6.48 10.06 -10.81
N SER A 114 -7.18 9.05 -10.27
CA SER A 114 -7.72 9.11 -8.92
C SER A 114 -6.62 8.90 -7.88
N LEU A 115 -5.68 7.98 -8.14
CA LEU A 115 -4.49 7.79 -7.31
C LEU A 115 -3.56 9.01 -7.36
N SER A 116 -3.35 9.61 -8.53
CA SER A 116 -2.53 10.82 -8.62
C SER A 116 -3.16 11.98 -7.85
N ARG A 117 -4.49 12.16 -7.87
CA ARG A 117 -5.16 13.18 -7.04
C ARG A 117 -4.97 12.92 -5.55
N PHE A 118 -5.11 11.67 -5.13
CA PHE A 118 -4.88 11.27 -3.73
C PHE A 118 -3.45 11.58 -3.27
N GLU A 119 -2.42 11.23 -4.06
CA GLU A 119 -1.04 11.55 -3.69
C GLU A 119 -0.77 13.05 -3.60
N ASN A 120 -1.46 13.85 -4.42
CA ASN A 120 -1.30 15.29 -4.45
C ASN A 120 -2.24 16.03 -3.46
N SER A 121 -3.10 15.32 -2.73
CA SER A 121 -3.96 15.93 -1.69
C SER A 121 -3.27 16.02 -0.33
N VAL A 122 -2.20 15.25 -0.11
CA VAL A 122 -1.48 15.19 1.17
C VAL A 122 -0.74 16.51 1.42
N SER A 123 -1.09 17.18 2.52
CA SER A 123 -0.50 18.45 2.94
C SER A 123 0.89 18.28 3.57
N ALA A 124 1.60 19.39 3.75
CA ALA A 124 2.88 19.39 4.46
C ALA A 124 2.75 18.95 5.93
N THR A 125 1.63 19.28 6.58
CA THR A 125 1.36 18.88 7.96
C THR A 125 1.16 17.37 8.06
N GLU A 126 0.36 16.78 7.15
CA GLU A 126 0.15 15.34 7.09
C GLU A 126 1.45 14.61 6.75
N ASN A 127 2.26 15.13 5.83
CA ASN A 127 3.60 14.58 5.56
C ASN A 127 4.50 14.59 6.81
N GLY A 128 4.43 15.62 7.65
CA GLY A 128 5.11 15.65 8.94
C GLY A 128 4.62 14.55 9.88
N ALA A 129 3.30 14.38 10.01
CA ALA A 129 2.70 13.33 10.83
C ALA A 129 3.07 11.92 10.34
N LEU A 130 3.14 11.71 9.02
CA LEU A 130 3.60 10.46 8.43
C LEU A 130 5.08 10.18 8.74
N ASN A 131 5.93 11.20 8.78
CA ASN A 131 7.33 11.04 9.16
C ASN A 131 7.46 10.61 10.63
N ASP A 132 6.71 11.27 11.52
CA ASP A 132 6.65 10.93 12.95
C ASP A 132 6.14 9.48 13.13
N LEU A 133 5.09 9.10 12.41
CA LEU A 133 4.53 7.75 12.45
C LEU A 133 5.58 6.66 12.15
N LEU A 134 6.49 6.87 11.19
CA LEU A 134 7.54 5.89 10.87
C LEU A 134 8.47 5.66 12.07
N LEU A 135 8.89 6.75 12.72
CA LEU A 135 9.76 6.68 13.90
C LEU A 135 9.02 6.05 15.09
N GLU A 136 7.79 6.49 15.35
CA GLU A 136 6.96 5.97 16.43
C GLU A 136 6.68 4.48 16.27
N SER A 137 6.36 4.05 15.04
CA SER A 137 6.17 2.63 14.70
C SER A 137 7.42 1.81 15.01
N PHE A 138 8.60 2.30 14.65
CA PHE A 138 9.86 1.62 14.95
C PHE A 138 10.11 1.51 16.46
N ILE A 139 9.96 2.62 17.20
CA ILE A 139 10.19 2.65 18.65
C ILE A 139 9.21 1.74 19.38
N ALA A 140 7.94 1.75 18.99
CA ALA A 140 6.88 0.95 19.61
C ALA A 140 7.12 -0.55 19.44
N HIS A 141 7.66 -1.00 18.30
CA HIS A 141 7.90 -2.42 18.04
C HIS A 141 9.25 -2.92 18.54
N HIS A 142 10.30 -2.08 18.50
CA HIS A 142 11.67 -2.53 18.79
C HIS A 142 12.18 -2.14 20.18
N HIS A 143 11.57 -1.14 20.84
CA HIS A 143 12.03 -0.59 22.13
C HIS A 143 13.56 -0.47 22.25
N PRO A 144 14.23 0.15 21.27
CA PRO A 144 15.68 0.12 21.20
C PRO A 144 16.28 0.90 22.39
N PRO A 145 17.29 0.34 23.10
CA PRO A 145 17.96 1.06 24.18
C PRO A 145 18.83 2.22 23.67
N ILE A 146 19.20 2.20 22.39
CA ILE A 146 20.02 3.20 21.70
C ILE A 146 19.49 3.35 20.27
N ILE A 147 19.30 4.59 19.82
CA ILE A 147 18.98 4.92 18.41
C ILE A 147 20.22 5.62 17.83
N ILE A 148 20.71 5.12 16.70
CA ILE A 148 21.77 5.76 15.92
C ILE A 148 21.11 6.33 14.68
N ILE A 149 21.17 7.65 14.52
CA ILE A 149 20.62 8.36 13.37
C ILE A 149 21.80 8.69 12.47
N ASP A 150 21.79 8.15 11.26
CA ASP A 150 22.70 8.60 10.21
C ASP A 150 22.08 9.82 9.53
N VAL A 151 22.89 10.86 9.35
CA VAL A 151 22.45 12.11 8.72
C VAL A 151 23.33 12.33 7.51
N ASP A 152 22.85 11.87 6.36
CA ASP A 152 23.48 12.18 5.09
C ASP A 152 23.26 13.66 4.80
N SER A 153 24.33 14.45 4.88
CA SER A 153 24.31 15.79 4.30
C SER A 153 24.42 15.62 2.78
N THR A 154 23.29 15.71 2.08
CA THR A 154 23.25 15.91 0.63
C THR A 154 23.74 17.32 0.31
N ASP A 155 24.98 17.63 0.63
CA ASP A 155 25.65 18.80 0.06
C ASP A 155 26.05 18.40 -1.36
N ASP A 156 25.25 18.84 -2.34
CA ASP A 156 25.68 18.91 -3.75
C ASP A 156 26.14 20.35 -4.00
N PRO A 157 27.39 20.70 -3.64
CA PRO A 157 27.92 22.01 -3.99
C PRO A 157 27.91 22.11 -5.51
N ALA A 158 27.10 23.02 -6.05
CA ALA A 158 27.08 23.34 -7.47
C ALA A 158 28.48 23.77 -7.91
N HIS A 159 29.26 22.83 -8.44
CA HIS A 159 30.58 23.10 -8.99
C HIS A 159 30.42 23.66 -10.41
N GLY A 160 30.17 24.97 -10.50
CA GLY A 160 30.20 25.70 -11.77
C GLY A 160 29.99 27.20 -11.62
N GLN A 161 30.77 28.01 -12.35
CA GLN A 161 30.48 29.43 -12.59
C GLN A 161 29.57 29.60 -13.82
N GLN A 162 28.38 29.00 -13.82
CA GLN A 162 27.43 29.25 -14.91
C GLN A 162 26.52 30.44 -14.56
N GLN A 163 26.51 31.41 -15.48
CA GLN A 163 25.49 32.44 -15.61
C GLN A 163 24.19 31.84 -16.15
#